data_AF-A0A1I7H7F8-F1
#
_entry.id   AF-A0A1I7H7F8-F1
#
_cell.length_a   1.000
_cell.length_b   1.000
_cell.length_c   1.000
_cell.angle_alpha   90.00
_cell.angle_beta   90.00
_cell.angle_gamma   90.00
#
_symmetry.space_group_name_H-M   'P 1'
#
loop_
_entity.id
_entity.type
_entity.pdbx_description
1 polymer ?
#
loop_
_entity_poly.entity_id
_entity_poly.type
_entity_poly.pdbx_seq_one_letter_code
_entity_poly.pdbx_strand_id
1 'polypeptide(L)'
;MTITNRRHFLLGASALGLLAIRPAMARDAIDTFQPGDPASEAAHAYAGELAETTHLFGRAGRLIKAGGHIEFDLRCEDRPLTLYVSYSGDAEGGLVDVRIDGELIATQRLGKEKPGGLFEAAYLVPYAYSRGRKKLRLRFNPLPKTRDPAIYGVRLA
;
A
#
# COMPACT_ATOMS: atom_id res chain seq x y z
N MET A 1 -19.22 -46.22 -0.51
CA MET A 1 -19.53 -44.85 -0.95
C MET A 1 -19.04 -43.90 0.12
N THR A 2 -17.90 -43.25 -0.08
CA THR A 2 -17.38 -42.25 0.85
C THR A 2 -16.93 -41.05 0.02
N ILE A 3 -17.70 -39.96 0.14
CA ILE A 3 -17.50 -38.72 -0.60
C ILE A 3 -16.44 -37.90 0.14
N THR A 4 -15.21 -37.88 -0.39
CA THR A 4 -14.13 -37.02 0.12
C THR A 4 -14.31 -35.61 -0.41
N ASN A 5 -14.68 -34.70 0.49
CA ASN A 5 -14.94 -33.29 0.24
C ASN A 5 -13.64 -32.53 -0.03
N ARG A 6 -13.28 -32.32 -1.30
CA ARG A 6 -12.20 -31.40 -1.71
C ARG A 6 -12.68 -29.96 -1.58
N ARG A 7 -12.26 -29.28 -0.51
CA ARG A 7 -12.33 -27.82 -0.39
C ARG A 7 -11.45 -27.20 -1.49
N HIS A 8 -12.07 -26.77 -2.57
CA HIS A 8 -11.46 -25.87 -3.55
C HIS A 8 -11.29 -24.50 -2.88
N PHE A 9 -10.05 -24.17 -2.50
CA PHE A 9 -9.65 -22.78 -2.31
C PHE A 9 -9.54 -22.14 -3.70
N LEU A 10 -10.54 -21.37 -4.10
CA LEU A 10 -10.45 -20.46 -5.24
C LEU A 10 -9.59 -19.25 -4.82
N LEU A 11 -8.27 -19.40 -4.92
CA LEU A 11 -7.35 -18.27 -5.00
C LEU A 11 -7.36 -17.77 -6.45
N GLY A 12 -8.34 -16.93 -6.75
CA GLY A 12 -8.53 -16.36 -8.07
C GLY A 12 -8.85 -14.87 -7.96
N ALA A 13 -7.81 -14.04 -7.87
CA ALA A 13 -7.83 -12.66 -8.33
C ALA A 13 -6.39 -12.11 -8.38
N SER A 14 -5.62 -12.50 -9.40
CA SER A 14 -4.53 -11.65 -9.87
C SER A 14 -5.17 -10.43 -10.53
N ALA A 15 -5.53 -9.43 -9.72
CA ALA A 15 -5.92 -8.13 -10.24
C ALA A 15 -4.63 -7.39 -10.60
N LEU A 16 -4.34 -7.28 -11.90
CA LEU A 16 -3.57 -6.16 -12.41
C LEU A 16 -4.37 -4.92 -12.03
N GLY A 17 -4.00 -4.26 -10.93
CA GLY A 17 -4.69 -3.08 -10.43
C GLY A 17 -4.73 -2.01 -11.52
N LEU A 18 -5.94 -1.55 -11.87
CA LEU A 18 -6.11 -0.44 -12.79
C LEU A 18 -5.49 0.81 -12.15
N LEU A 19 -4.35 1.26 -12.68
CA LEU A 19 -3.69 2.50 -12.27
C LEU A 19 -4.58 3.69 -12.67
N ALA A 20 -5.40 4.17 -11.74
CA ALA A 20 -6.05 5.46 -11.87
C ALA A 20 -5.20 6.52 -11.17
N ILE A 21 -4.49 7.35 -11.93
CA ILE A 21 -3.80 8.53 -11.42
C ILE A 21 -4.90 9.55 -11.07
N ARG A 22 -5.14 9.81 -9.77
CA ARG A 22 -6.12 10.80 -9.30
C ARG A 22 -5.43 11.94 -8.54
N PRO A 23 -5.92 13.19 -8.64
CA PRO A 23 -5.45 14.28 -7.80
C PRO A 23 -5.91 14.09 -6.35
N ALA A 24 -5.06 14.49 -5.40
CA ALA A 24 -5.32 14.34 -3.97
C ALA A 24 -6.54 15.19 -3.53
N MET A 25 -7.63 14.54 -3.13
CA MET A 25 -8.72 15.18 -2.40
C MET A 25 -8.73 14.62 -0.97
N ALA A 26 -8.27 15.43 -0.01
CA ALA A 26 -8.20 15.06 1.40
C ALA A 26 -9.57 15.00 2.10
N ARG A 27 -10.64 15.53 1.48
CA ARG A 27 -11.93 15.77 2.15
C ARG A 27 -12.71 14.51 2.53
N ASP A 28 -12.38 13.35 1.93
CA ASP A 28 -13.11 12.09 2.15
C ASP A 28 -12.24 11.00 2.79
N ALA A 29 -11.09 11.36 3.38
CA ALA A 29 -10.20 10.38 4.01
C ALA A 29 -10.77 9.85 5.33
N ILE A 30 -10.89 8.53 5.44
CA ILE A 30 -11.16 7.84 6.73
C ILE A 30 -9.92 7.88 7.61
N ASP A 31 -8.76 7.60 7.02
CA ASP A 31 -7.49 7.64 7.72
C ASP A 31 -6.35 8.02 6.79
N THR A 32 -5.27 8.57 7.37
CA THR A 32 -4.08 8.97 6.64
C THR A 32 -2.84 8.62 7.43
N PHE A 33 -1.93 7.91 6.78
CA PHE A 33 -0.61 7.60 7.29
C PHE A 33 0.45 8.40 6.55
N GLN A 34 1.28 9.13 7.30
CA GLN A 34 2.42 9.88 6.81
C GLN A 34 3.73 9.15 7.19
N PRO A 35 4.36 8.41 6.27
CA PRO A 35 5.63 7.74 6.53
C PRO A 35 6.72 8.76 6.83
N GLY A 36 7.58 8.47 7.81
CA GLY A 36 8.66 9.35 8.26
C GLY A 36 8.22 10.42 9.27
N ASP A 37 6.93 10.57 9.55
CA ASP A 37 6.42 11.41 10.65
C ASP A 37 6.28 10.57 11.94
N PRO A 38 7.01 10.87 13.02
CA PRO A 38 7.00 10.03 14.22
C PRO A 38 5.64 9.92 14.92
N ALA A 39 4.82 10.98 14.87
CA ALA A 39 3.50 10.98 15.52
C ALA A 39 2.52 10.11 14.72
N SER A 40 2.53 10.23 13.39
CA SER A 40 1.79 9.34 12.50
C SER A 40 2.25 7.90 12.66
N GLU A 41 3.55 7.63 12.69
CA GLU A 41 4.08 6.26 12.84
C GLU A 41 3.67 5.61 14.15
N ALA A 42 3.73 6.35 15.26
CA ALA A 42 3.25 5.87 16.55
C ALA A 42 1.72 5.61 16.54
N ALA A 43 0.93 6.51 15.96
CA ALA A 43 -0.53 6.38 15.90
C ALA A 43 -1.01 5.16 15.10
N HIS A 44 -0.19 4.67 14.17
CA HIS A 44 -0.53 3.58 13.25
C HIS A 44 0.25 2.29 13.51
N ALA A 45 0.86 2.13 14.70
CA ALA A 45 1.60 0.92 15.07
C ALA A 45 2.63 0.50 14.00
N TYR A 46 3.35 1.48 13.46
CA TYR A 46 4.33 1.28 12.40
C TYR A 46 5.41 0.29 12.80
N ALA A 47 5.71 -0.65 11.90
CA ALA A 47 6.90 -1.49 11.95
C ALA A 47 7.54 -1.50 10.56
N GLY A 48 8.87 -1.46 10.51
CA GLY A 48 9.62 -1.50 9.26
C GLY A 48 10.91 -2.28 9.41
N GLU A 49 11.26 -3.02 8.38
CA GLU A 49 12.51 -3.77 8.28
C GLU A 49 13.24 -3.32 7.01
N LEU A 50 14.54 -3.03 7.14
CA LEU A 50 15.36 -2.46 6.07
C LEU A 50 14.73 -1.23 5.43
N ALA A 51 14.09 -0.39 6.24
CA ALA A 51 13.42 0.84 5.82
C ALA A 51 14.12 2.08 6.42
N GLU A 52 14.35 3.09 5.59
CA GLU A 52 15.05 4.33 5.96
C GLU A 52 14.16 5.55 5.69
N THR A 53 14.35 6.62 6.46
CA THR A 53 13.69 7.90 6.16
C THR A 53 14.31 8.48 4.89
N THR A 54 13.47 8.94 3.97
CA THR A 54 13.87 9.75 2.81
C THR A 54 13.00 11.00 2.73
N HIS A 55 13.44 11.98 1.93
CA HIS A 55 12.69 13.21 1.69
C HIS A 55 12.62 13.51 0.20
N LEU A 56 11.44 13.88 -0.28
CA LEU A 56 11.24 14.31 -1.66
C LEU A 56 10.21 15.44 -1.67
N PHE A 57 10.56 16.56 -2.32
CA PHE A 57 9.74 17.78 -2.35
C PHE A 57 9.27 18.26 -0.96
N GLY A 58 10.15 18.19 0.04
CA GLY A 58 9.84 18.59 1.42
C GLY A 58 8.92 17.63 2.18
N ARG A 59 8.56 16.48 1.59
CA ARG A 59 7.75 15.43 2.23
C ARG A 59 8.63 14.27 2.67
N ALA A 60 8.53 13.90 3.94
CA ALA A 60 9.14 12.69 4.45
C ALA A 60 8.48 11.43 3.86
N GLY A 61 9.27 10.37 3.73
CA GLY A 61 8.82 9.07 3.27
C GLY A 61 9.67 7.94 3.84
N ARG A 62 9.26 6.70 3.57
CA ARG A 62 10.01 5.49 3.91
C ARG A 62 10.51 4.83 2.63
N LEU A 63 11.83 4.83 2.45
CA LEU A 63 12.55 4.09 1.42
C LEU A 63 12.78 2.67 1.94
N ILE A 64 12.36 1.67 1.18
CA ILE A 64 12.41 0.27 1.59
C ILE A 64 13.46 -0.45 0.76
N LYS A 65 14.53 -0.92 1.39
CA LYS A 65 15.59 -1.66 0.68
C LYS A 65 15.10 -3.05 0.27
N ALA A 66 15.80 -3.65 -0.69
CA ALA A 66 15.53 -5.01 -1.14
C ALA A 66 15.50 -6.01 0.04
N GLY A 67 14.46 -6.84 0.09
CA GLY A 67 14.21 -7.78 1.20
C GLY A 67 13.48 -7.17 2.41
N GLY A 68 13.32 -5.84 2.44
CA GLY A 68 12.64 -5.12 3.50
C GLY A 68 11.13 -5.04 3.35
N HIS A 69 10.51 -4.35 4.30
CA HIS A 69 9.09 -4.02 4.27
C HIS A 69 8.77 -2.87 5.21
N ILE A 70 7.59 -2.29 5.05
CA ILE A 70 6.91 -1.52 6.09
C ILE A 70 5.50 -2.03 6.27
N GLU A 71 4.97 -1.92 7.47
CA GLU A 71 3.59 -2.24 7.81
C GLU A 71 3.06 -1.36 8.93
N PHE A 72 1.75 -1.11 8.89
CA PHE A 72 1.06 -0.24 9.83
C PHE A 72 -0.45 -0.48 9.75
N ASP A 73 -1.16 -0.09 10.79
CA ASP A 73 -2.61 -0.17 10.86
C ASP A 73 -3.23 1.06 10.21
N LEU A 74 -4.35 0.89 9.53
CA LEU A 74 -5.23 2.00 9.11
C LEU A 74 -6.62 1.76 9.68
N ARG A 75 -7.28 2.80 10.20
CA ARG A 75 -8.70 2.74 10.53
C ARG A 75 -9.52 2.57 9.25
N CYS A 76 -10.56 1.76 9.33
CA CYS A 76 -11.46 1.49 8.23
C CYS A 76 -12.93 1.54 8.69
N GLU A 77 -13.82 1.64 7.71
CA GLU A 77 -15.27 1.61 7.89
C GLU A 77 -15.86 0.42 7.14
N ASP A 78 -17.02 -0.06 7.59
CA ASP A 78 -17.74 -1.21 7.01
C ASP A 78 -18.41 -0.86 5.68
N ARG A 79 -17.58 -0.55 4.67
CA ARG A 79 -17.98 -0.22 3.30
C ARG A 79 -16.85 -0.54 2.30
N PRO A 80 -17.11 -0.53 0.98
CA PRO A 80 -16.05 -0.56 -0.02
C PRO A 80 -15.12 0.66 0.11
N LEU A 81 -13.81 0.42 0.00
CA LEU A 81 -12.76 1.43 0.21
C LEU A 81 -11.78 1.46 -0.96
N THR A 82 -11.09 2.59 -1.10
CA THR A 82 -9.96 2.80 -2.00
C THR A 82 -8.75 3.21 -1.19
N LEU A 83 -7.65 2.50 -1.40
CA LEU A 83 -6.34 2.81 -0.87
C LEU A 83 -5.58 3.69 -1.87
N TYR A 84 -5.14 4.84 -1.41
CA TYR A 84 -4.32 5.77 -2.18
C TYR A 84 -2.90 5.78 -1.63
N VAL A 85 -1.90 5.65 -2.50
CA VAL A 85 -0.48 5.59 -2.11
C VAL A 85 0.34 6.55 -2.96
N SER A 86 1.12 7.40 -2.30
CA SER A 86 2.03 8.36 -2.93
C SER A 86 3.42 7.75 -3.13
N TYR A 87 3.88 7.73 -4.38
CA TYR A 87 5.21 7.27 -4.79
C TYR A 87 5.99 8.41 -5.47
N SER A 88 7.32 8.24 -5.58
CA SER A 88 8.13 9.06 -6.48
C SER A 88 7.81 8.72 -7.93
N GLY A 89 7.47 9.72 -8.74
CA GLY A 89 7.23 9.54 -10.17
C GLY A 89 8.50 9.47 -11.01
N ASP A 90 9.68 9.61 -10.40
CA ASP A 90 10.98 9.30 -11.01
C ASP A 90 11.41 7.84 -10.77
N ALA A 91 10.70 7.09 -9.92
CA ALA A 91 11.04 5.71 -9.63
C ALA A 91 10.79 4.80 -10.85
N GLU A 92 11.77 3.93 -11.15
CA GLU A 92 11.77 3.09 -12.34
C GLU A 92 12.30 1.69 -12.05
N GLY A 93 11.76 0.69 -12.74
CA GLY A 93 12.34 -0.66 -12.80
C GLY A 93 12.09 -1.51 -11.55
N GLY A 94 11.03 -1.19 -10.80
CA GLY A 94 10.71 -1.84 -9.54
C GLY A 94 9.27 -2.32 -9.44
N LEU A 95 9.04 -3.34 -8.61
CA LEU A 95 7.72 -3.85 -8.27
C LEU A 95 7.53 -3.80 -6.74
N VAL A 96 6.38 -3.30 -6.28
CA VAL A 96 6.05 -3.24 -4.85
C VAL A 96 4.72 -3.95 -4.63
N ASP A 97 4.77 -5.06 -3.90
CA ASP A 97 3.56 -5.73 -3.42
C ASP A 97 2.87 -4.86 -2.37
N VAL A 98 1.57 -4.69 -2.54
CA VAL A 98 0.66 -4.03 -1.60
C VAL A 98 -0.21 -5.12 -0.99
N ARG A 99 -0.14 -5.27 0.33
CA ARG A 99 -0.78 -6.36 1.05
C ARG A 99 -1.66 -5.87 2.19
N ILE A 100 -2.80 -6.51 2.39
CA ILE A 100 -3.66 -6.29 3.57
C ILE A 100 -3.74 -7.59 4.35
N ASP A 101 -3.44 -7.54 5.64
CA ASP A 101 -3.44 -8.70 6.56
C ASP A 101 -2.61 -9.88 6.00
N GLY A 102 -1.52 -9.58 5.30
CA GLY A 102 -0.60 -10.56 4.67
C GLY A 102 -1.00 -11.00 3.25
N GLU A 103 -2.24 -10.75 2.83
CA GLU A 103 -2.75 -11.12 1.51
C GLU A 103 -2.42 -10.07 0.45
N LEU A 104 -1.98 -10.52 -0.72
CA LEU A 104 -1.65 -9.65 -1.86
C LEU A 104 -2.92 -9.08 -2.48
N ILE A 105 -3.02 -7.75 -2.52
CA ILE A 105 -4.15 -7.06 -3.16
C ILE A 105 -3.77 -6.39 -4.49
N ALA A 106 -2.50 -6.01 -4.64
CA ALA A 106 -1.96 -5.44 -5.88
C ALA A 106 -0.43 -5.53 -5.89
N THR A 107 0.16 -5.47 -7.09
CA THR A 107 1.59 -5.23 -7.27
C THR A 107 1.76 -3.95 -8.10
N GLN A 108 2.35 -2.92 -7.50
CA GLN A 108 2.64 -1.65 -8.17
C GLN A 108 3.91 -1.76 -9.01
N ARG A 109 3.81 -1.42 -10.30
CA ARG A 109 4.99 -1.22 -11.14
C ARG A 109 5.45 0.22 -11.05
N LEU A 110 6.74 0.45 -10.79
CA LEU A 110 7.36 1.76 -10.84
C LEU A 110 7.94 1.95 -12.24
N GLY A 111 7.33 2.85 -13.00
CA GLY A 111 7.52 3.01 -14.44
C GLY A 111 7.74 4.45 -14.86
N LYS A 112 8.22 5.30 -13.94
CA LYS A 112 8.48 6.72 -14.18
C LYS A 112 7.21 7.47 -14.60
N GLU A 113 6.13 7.25 -13.87
CA GLU A 113 4.77 7.70 -14.19
C GLU A 113 4.63 9.22 -14.21
N LYS A 114 5.45 9.94 -13.42
CA LYS A 114 5.37 11.40 -13.29
C LYS A 114 6.75 11.98 -12.92
N PRO A 115 7.65 12.14 -13.90
CA PRO A 115 8.99 12.66 -13.65
C PRO A 115 8.96 14.01 -12.92
N GLY A 116 9.86 14.22 -11.97
CA GLY A 116 9.97 15.47 -11.22
C GLY A 116 8.81 15.73 -10.25
N GLY A 117 8.07 14.70 -9.83
CA GLY A 117 6.96 14.86 -8.92
C GLY A 117 6.59 13.59 -8.15
N LEU A 118 5.69 13.74 -7.19
CA LEU A 118 4.95 12.62 -6.60
C LEU A 118 3.72 12.30 -7.44
N PHE A 119 3.40 11.01 -7.56
CA PHE A 119 2.11 10.55 -8.07
C PHE A 119 1.39 9.70 -7.03
N GLU A 120 0.06 9.66 -7.15
CA GLU A 120 -0.80 8.86 -6.29
C GLU A 120 -1.37 7.71 -7.13
N ALA A 121 -1.14 6.47 -6.69
CA ALA A 121 -1.80 5.29 -7.22
C ALA A 121 -3.01 4.93 -6.34
N ALA A 122 -4.07 4.42 -6.96
CA ALA A 122 -5.29 4.01 -6.29
C ALA A 122 -5.51 2.50 -6.44
N TYR A 123 -5.86 1.82 -5.35
CA TYR A 123 -6.17 0.41 -5.30
C TYR A 123 -7.53 0.19 -4.66
N LEU A 124 -8.40 -0.58 -5.31
CA LEU A 124 -9.63 -1.01 -4.67
C LEU A 124 -9.31 -1.97 -3.54
N VAL A 125 -9.86 -1.72 -2.36
CA VAL A 125 -9.79 -2.64 -1.22
C VAL A 125 -11.01 -3.56 -1.31
N PRO A 126 -10.83 -4.87 -1.52
CA PRO A 126 -11.96 -5.80 -1.50
C PRO A 126 -12.73 -5.66 -0.19
N TYR A 127 -14.07 -5.57 -0.27
CA TYR A 127 -14.93 -5.33 0.90
C TYR A 127 -14.73 -6.37 2.02
N ALA A 128 -14.28 -7.58 1.68
CA ALA A 128 -13.89 -8.57 2.66
C ALA A 128 -12.86 -8.05 3.68
N TYR A 129 -11.98 -7.11 3.31
CA TYR A 129 -10.96 -6.50 4.17
C TYR A 129 -11.49 -5.46 5.16
N SER A 130 -12.65 -4.85 4.89
CA SER A 130 -13.25 -3.83 5.75
C SER A 130 -14.52 -4.30 6.45
N ARG A 131 -15.14 -5.38 5.99
CA ARG A 131 -16.45 -5.83 6.49
C ARG A 131 -16.44 -6.14 7.98
N GLY A 132 -17.25 -5.42 8.76
CA GLY A 132 -17.34 -5.55 10.22
C GLY A 132 -16.04 -5.22 10.98
N ARG A 133 -15.06 -4.59 10.33
CA ARG A 133 -13.76 -4.25 10.90
C ARG A 133 -13.63 -2.76 11.17
N LYS A 134 -12.71 -2.43 12.08
CA LYS A 134 -12.35 -1.04 12.44
C LYS A 134 -10.95 -0.65 12.00
N LYS A 135 -10.11 -1.64 11.71
CA LYS A 135 -8.74 -1.46 11.24
C LYS A 135 -8.36 -2.56 10.25
N LEU A 136 -7.39 -2.26 9.40
CA LEU A 136 -6.70 -3.20 8.53
C LEU A 136 -5.18 -3.03 8.67
N ARG A 137 -4.40 -4.11 8.56
CA ARG A 137 -2.93 -4.03 8.57
C ARG A 137 -2.43 -3.94 7.13
N LEU A 138 -1.94 -2.77 6.73
CA LEU A 138 -1.36 -2.57 5.41
C LEU A 138 0.14 -2.87 5.45
N ARG A 139 0.66 -3.50 4.40
CA ARG A 139 2.07 -3.82 4.25
C ARG A 139 2.54 -3.58 2.82
N PHE A 140 3.74 -3.00 2.69
CA PHE A 140 4.44 -2.85 1.43
C PHE A 140 5.70 -3.70 1.42
N ASN A 141 5.85 -4.52 0.38
CA ASN A 141 7.00 -5.39 0.17
C ASN A 141 7.58 -5.14 -1.23
N PRO A 142 8.73 -4.47 -1.35
CA PRO A 142 9.48 -4.46 -2.61
C PRO A 142 9.85 -5.87 -3.05
N LEU A 143 9.63 -6.19 -4.32
CA LEU A 143 10.12 -7.44 -4.89
C LEU A 143 11.64 -7.37 -5.14
N PRO A 144 12.34 -8.51 -5.26
CA PRO A 144 13.76 -8.52 -5.59
C PRO A 144 14.07 -7.67 -6.83
N LYS A 145 15.23 -7.00 -6.84
CA LYS A 145 15.71 -6.08 -7.89
C LYS A 145 14.98 -4.73 -7.99
N THR A 146 13.95 -4.49 -7.15
CA THR A 146 13.36 -3.15 -7.00
C THR A 146 14.37 -2.23 -6.34
N ARG A 147 14.70 -1.12 -7.00
CA ARG A 147 15.66 -0.13 -6.50
C ARG A 147 14.94 0.93 -5.70
N ASP A 148 15.20 0.92 -4.39
CA ASP A 148 14.87 1.98 -3.44
C ASP A 148 13.45 2.57 -3.58
N PRO A 149 12.39 1.74 -3.63
CA PRO A 149 11.03 2.24 -3.63
C PRO A 149 10.77 3.03 -2.35
N ALA A 150 10.12 4.17 -2.48
CA ALA A 150 9.75 5.00 -1.35
C ALA A 150 8.24 5.29 -1.33
N ILE A 151 7.65 5.15 -0.14
CA ILE A 151 6.27 5.53 0.13
C ILE A 151 6.29 6.89 0.82
N TYR A 152 5.57 7.86 0.27
CA TYR A 152 5.54 9.25 0.77
C TYR A 152 4.21 9.62 1.44
N GLY A 153 3.21 8.77 1.37
CA GLY A 153 1.89 9.05 1.94
C GLY A 153 0.90 7.96 1.61
N VAL A 154 0.00 7.68 2.54
CA VAL A 154 -1.04 6.68 2.38
C VAL A 154 -2.36 7.24 2.91
N ARG A 155 -3.43 7.04 2.16
CA ARG A 155 -4.77 7.52 2.50
C ARG A 155 -5.80 6.44 2.18
N LEU A 156 -6.72 6.21 3.10
CA LEU A 156 -7.85 5.31 2.93
C LEU A 156 -9.14 6.13 2.84
N ALA A 157 -9.97 5.89 1.83
CA ALA A 157 -11.23 6.60 1.59
C ALA A 157 -12.31 5.69 0.98
#